data_AF-K9ZEG8-F1
#
_entry.id   AF-K9ZEG8-F1
#
_cell.length_a   1.000
_cell.length_b   1.000
_cell.length_c   1.000
_cell.angle_alpha   90.00
_cell.angle_beta   90.00
_cell.angle_gamma   90.00
#
_symmetry.space_group_name_H-M   'P 1'
#
loop_
_entity.id
_entity.type
_entity.pdbx_description
1 polymer ?
#
loop_
_entity_poly.entity_id
_entity_poly.type
_entity_poly.pdbx_seq_one_letter_code
_entity_poly.pdbx_strand_id
1 'polypeptide(L)'
;MNEAKNKRLAALSNAALEKKRLAAEATDKAIRSLTISNQPITVANVARLAGVSTSYIYKYPELRERINSLRTQQHPIRLSQNTASISSQATVIYTLREEVKRLNSLLIKSKQDNQLLIGQIYQQQDSQKLIEHLQSENKNKQNKYSNFIRKLN
;
A
#
# COMPACT_ATOMS: atom_id res chain seq x y z
N MET A 1 24.91 -19.42 -54.15
CA MET A 1 25.79 -19.45 -52.95
C MET A 1 25.47 -18.42 -51.86
N ASN A 2 24.75 -17.31 -52.14
CA ASN A 2 24.49 -16.24 -51.14
C ASN A 2 23.27 -16.48 -50.23
N GLU A 3 22.31 -17.30 -50.64
CA GLU A 3 21.06 -17.50 -49.90
C GLU A 3 21.25 -18.27 -48.58
N ALA A 4 22.07 -19.33 -48.59
CA ALA A 4 22.41 -20.10 -47.40
C ALA A 4 23.23 -19.27 -46.37
N LYS A 5 24.05 -18.33 -46.84
CA LYS A 5 24.83 -17.42 -45.98
C LYS A 5 23.92 -16.38 -45.32
N ASN A 6 22.99 -15.79 -46.07
CA ASN A 6 22.00 -14.86 -45.55
C ASN A 6 21.03 -15.52 -44.56
N LYS A 7 20.58 -16.75 -44.84
CA LYS A 7 19.70 -17.51 -43.93
C LYS A 7 20.38 -17.85 -42.60
N ARG A 8 21.69 -18.16 -42.62
CA ARG A 8 22.51 -18.36 -41.41
C ARG A 8 22.70 -17.07 -40.61
N LEU A 9 22.97 -15.95 -41.28
CA LEU A 9 23.10 -14.64 -40.63
C LEU A 9 21.78 -14.20 -39.97
N ALA A 10 20.66 -14.38 -40.66
CA ALA A 10 19.33 -14.11 -40.12
C ALA A 10 19.00 -15.01 -38.91
N ALA A 11 19.31 -16.31 -38.98
CA ALA A 11 19.11 -17.24 -37.87
C ALA A 11 19.95 -16.87 -36.63
N LEU A 12 21.21 -16.45 -36.84
CA LEU A 12 22.08 -15.98 -35.76
C LEU A 12 21.56 -14.70 -35.11
N SER A 13 21.06 -13.76 -35.92
CA SER A 13 20.47 -12.51 -35.46
C SER A 13 19.21 -12.76 -34.64
N ASN A 14 18.31 -13.63 -35.12
CA ASN A 14 17.09 -14.00 -34.41
C ASN A 14 17.37 -14.72 -33.09
N ALA A 15 18.34 -15.64 -33.06
CA ALA A 15 18.74 -16.32 -31.83
C ALA A 15 19.34 -15.35 -30.80
N ALA A 16 20.12 -14.35 -31.24
CA ALA A 16 20.66 -13.33 -30.36
C ALA A 16 19.56 -12.42 -29.79
N LEU A 17 18.56 -12.06 -30.61
CA LEU A 17 17.42 -11.25 -30.19
C LEU A 17 16.54 -11.98 -29.17
N GLU A 18 16.22 -13.25 -29.42
CA GLU A 18 15.46 -14.07 -28.48
C GLU A 18 16.18 -14.25 -27.15
N LYS A 19 17.50 -14.50 -27.19
CA LYS A 19 18.30 -14.61 -25.98
C LYS A 19 18.28 -13.31 -25.16
N LYS A 20 18.33 -12.16 -25.83
CA LYS A 20 18.21 -10.85 -25.19
C LYS A 20 16.83 -10.66 -24.55
N ARG A 21 15.76 -11.02 -25.26
CA ARG A 21 14.37 -10.94 -24.76
C ARG A 21 14.18 -11.79 -23.50
N LEU A 22 14.63 -13.03 -23.54
CA LEU A 22 14.54 -13.96 -22.41
C LEU A 22 15.33 -13.45 -21.20
N ALA A 23 16.53 -12.90 -21.41
CA ALA A 23 17.32 -12.33 -20.34
C ALA A 23 16.64 -11.11 -19.69
N ALA A 24 15.99 -10.25 -20.48
CA ALA A 24 15.23 -9.13 -19.96
C ALA A 24 14.02 -9.59 -19.13
N GLU A 25 13.27 -10.58 -19.63
CA GLU A 25 12.11 -11.13 -18.92
C GLU A 25 12.53 -11.81 -17.60
N ALA A 26 13.62 -12.58 -17.62
CA ALA A 26 14.17 -13.21 -16.42
C ALA A 26 14.67 -12.18 -15.40
N THR A 27 15.29 -11.09 -15.88
CA THR A 27 15.72 -9.96 -15.04
C THR A 27 14.53 -9.30 -14.34
N ASP A 28 13.45 -9.02 -15.07
CA ASP A 28 12.25 -8.43 -14.47
C ASP A 28 11.58 -9.38 -13.46
N LYS A 29 11.50 -10.68 -13.75
CA LYS A 29 11.00 -11.68 -12.79
C LYS A 29 11.87 -11.75 -11.54
N ALA A 30 13.19 -11.74 -11.70
CA ALA A 30 14.13 -11.74 -10.58
C ALA A 30 13.96 -10.51 -9.68
N ILE A 31 13.83 -9.33 -10.27
CA ILE A 31 13.61 -8.10 -9.51
C ILE A 31 12.28 -8.13 -8.74
N ARG A 32 11.20 -8.63 -9.35
CA ARG A 32 9.91 -8.82 -8.67
C ARG A 32 10.04 -9.74 -7.46
N SER A 33 10.70 -10.89 -7.63
CA SER A 33 10.92 -11.84 -6.54
C SER A 33 11.75 -11.24 -5.40
N LEU A 34 12.80 -10.47 -5.72
CA LEU A 34 13.61 -9.77 -4.71
C LEU A 34 12.80 -8.68 -3.99
N THR A 35 11.90 -8.00 -4.70
CA THR A 35 10.99 -7.00 -4.12
C THR A 35 10.02 -7.65 -3.14
N ILE A 36 9.35 -8.73 -3.55
CA ILE A 36 8.38 -9.47 -2.72
C ILE A 36 9.04 -10.06 -1.47
N SER A 37 10.25 -10.60 -1.62
CA SER A 37 11.03 -11.17 -0.50
C SER A 37 11.76 -10.13 0.34
N ASN A 38 11.57 -8.84 0.05
CA ASN A 38 12.26 -7.71 0.69
C ASN A 38 13.79 -7.85 0.73
N GLN A 39 14.37 -8.51 -0.30
CA GLN A 39 15.80 -8.68 -0.46
C GLN A 39 16.41 -7.53 -1.29
N PRO A 40 17.68 -7.17 -1.06
CA PRO A 40 18.32 -6.09 -1.81
C PRO A 40 18.38 -6.38 -3.32
N ILE A 41 17.85 -5.47 -4.13
CA ILE A 41 17.95 -5.50 -5.60
C ILE A 41 19.37 -5.06 -6.01
N THR A 42 20.33 -5.97 -5.92
CA THR A 42 21.72 -5.76 -6.39
C THR A 42 21.95 -6.47 -7.72
N VAL A 43 22.91 -6.00 -8.52
CA VAL A 43 23.29 -6.66 -9.79
C VAL A 43 23.65 -8.13 -9.57
N ALA A 44 24.33 -8.46 -8.47
CA ALA A 44 24.70 -9.82 -8.13
C ALA A 44 23.47 -10.70 -7.81
N ASN A 45 22.54 -10.19 -6.99
CA ASN A 45 21.33 -10.93 -6.62
C ASN A 45 20.41 -11.14 -7.83
N VAL A 46 20.25 -10.11 -8.65
CA VAL A 46 19.46 -10.18 -9.88
C VAL A 46 20.09 -11.14 -10.88
N ALA A 47 21.40 -11.08 -11.11
CA ALA A 47 22.13 -12.01 -11.98
C ALA A 47 21.93 -13.47 -11.56
N ARG A 48 22.12 -13.75 -10.26
CA ARG A 48 21.95 -15.08 -9.68
C ARG A 48 20.53 -15.61 -9.87
N LEU A 49 19.52 -14.78 -9.65
CA LEU A 49 18.12 -15.20 -9.69
C LEU A 49 17.55 -15.25 -11.12
N ALA A 50 18.05 -14.39 -12.02
CA ALA A 50 17.69 -14.36 -13.44
C ALA A 50 18.47 -15.38 -14.29
N GLY A 51 19.47 -16.07 -13.71
CA GLY A 51 20.28 -17.06 -14.43
C GLY A 51 21.20 -16.45 -15.49
N VAL A 52 21.59 -15.17 -15.32
CA VAL A 52 22.50 -14.46 -16.23
C VAL A 52 23.78 -14.09 -15.50
N SER A 53 24.89 -13.94 -16.24
CA SER A 53 26.13 -13.46 -15.61
C SER A 53 26.05 -11.96 -15.31
N THR A 54 26.79 -11.52 -14.30
CA THR A 54 26.96 -10.09 -14.00
C THR A 54 27.55 -9.34 -15.20
N SER A 55 28.53 -9.92 -15.89
CA SER A 55 29.09 -9.36 -17.12
C SER A 55 28.04 -9.21 -18.24
N TYR A 56 27.05 -10.09 -18.31
CA TYR A 56 25.96 -9.97 -19.29
C TYR A 56 25.08 -8.76 -18.98
N ILE A 57 24.78 -8.48 -17.71
CA ILE A 57 24.05 -7.28 -17.31
C ILE A 57 24.83 -6.01 -17.66
N TYR A 58 26.15 -6.00 -17.47
CA TYR A 58 26.97 -4.85 -17.86
C TYR A 58 27.12 -4.68 -19.37
N LYS A 59 27.04 -5.77 -20.14
CA LYS A 59 27.06 -5.75 -21.60
C LYS A 59 25.84 -5.02 -22.20
N TYR A 60 24.71 -5.01 -21.50
CA TYR A 60 23.45 -4.40 -21.94
C TYR A 60 23.03 -3.31 -20.94
N PRO A 61 23.41 -2.04 -21.19
CA PRO A 61 23.13 -0.92 -20.30
C PRO A 61 21.66 -0.81 -19.87
N GLU A 62 20.72 -1.18 -20.73
CA GLU A 62 19.29 -1.20 -20.46
C GLU A 62 18.92 -2.08 -19.25
N LEU A 63 19.61 -3.22 -19.05
CA LEU A 63 19.38 -4.10 -17.91
C LEU A 63 19.90 -3.47 -16.62
N ARG A 64 21.05 -2.80 -16.70
CA ARG A 64 21.66 -2.08 -15.57
C ARG A 64 20.79 -0.90 -15.14
N GLU A 65 20.30 -0.10 -16.10
CA GLU A 65 19.40 1.01 -15.83
C GLU A 65 18.12 0.53 -15.16
N ARG A 66 17.50 -0.54 -15.68
CA ARG A 66 16.32 -1.17 -15.11
C ARG A 66 16.51 -1.58 -13.64
N ILE A 67 17.62 -2.26 -13.35
CA ILE A 67 17.98 -2.67 -11.99
C ILE A 67 18.18 -1.44 -11.09
N ASN A 68 18.85 -0.40 -11.59
CA ASN A 68 19.10 0.83 -10.83
C ASN A 68 17.81 1.58 -10.51
N SER A 69 16.93 1.80 -11.49
CA SER A 69 15.66 2.51 -11.31
C SER A 69 14.77 1.82 -10.27
N LEU A 70 14.72 0.49 -10.29
CA LEU A 70 13.91 -0.27 -9.34
C LEU A 70 14.58 -0.36 -7.96
N ARG A 71 15.92 -0.42 -7.90
CA ARG A 71 16.68 -0.30 -6.65
C ARG A 71 16.45 1.04 -5.95
N THR A 72 16.38 2.15 -6.69
CA THR A 72 16.07 3.47 -6.12
C THR A 72 14.63 3.59 -5.62
N GLN A 73 13.70 2.78 -6.15
CA GLN A 73 12.34 2.72 -5.65
C GLN A 73 12.22 1.86 -4.39
N GLN A 74 12.99 0.78 -4.29
CA GLN A 74 13.07 -0.05 -3.08
C GLN A 74 13.75 0.68 -1.91
N HIS A 75 14.69 1.57 -2.20
CA HIS A 75 15.38 2.39 -1.20
C HIS A 75 15.15 3.86 -1.53
N PRO A 76 14.11 4.51 -0.98
CA PRO A 76 13.97 5.96 -1.10
C PRO A 76 15.24 6.60 -0.49
N ILE A 77 16.09 7.07 -1.40
CA ILE A 77 17.36 7.80 -1.24
C ILE A 77 17.90 7.82 0.20
N ARG A 78 18.80 6.89 0.52
CA ARG A 78 19.85 7.10 1.53
C ARG A 78 21.21 7.04 0.84
N LEU A 79 21.55 8.12 0.16
CA LEU A 79 22.91 8.41 -0.27
C LEU A 79 23.69 8.95 0.94
N SER A 80 24.41 8.08 1.66
CA SER A 80 25.75 8.38 2.24
C SER A 80 26.21 7.31 3.25
N GLN A 81 27.26 6.58 2.85
CA GLN A 81 28.43 6.14 3.66
C GLN A 81 28.21 5.49 5.05
N ASN A 82 28.10 4.16 5.00
CA ASN A 82 28.90 3.10 5.66
C ASN A 82 29.64 3.25 7.02
N THR A 83 29.47 4.31 7.81
CA THR A 83 29.96 4.34 9.22
C THR A 83 28.92 4.80 10.24
N ALA A 84 27.76 5.31 9.79
CA ALA A 84 26.62 5.66 10.65
C ALA A 84 25.66 4.47 10.94
N SER A 85 25.99 3.26 10.50
CA SER A 85 25.03 2.15 10.34
C SER A 85 24.39 1.66 11.65
N ILE A 86 25.10 1.62 12.78
CA ILE A 86 24.53 1.10 14.04
C ILE A 86 23.74 2.20 14.78
N SER A 87 24.28 3.41 14.86
CA SER A 87 23.61 4.55 15.51
C SER A 87 22.32 4.95 14.77
N SER A 88 22.36 5.01 13.44
CA SER A 88 21.17 5.32 12.64
C SER A 88 20.10 4.22 12.72
N GLN A 89 20.49 2.93 12.74
CA GLN A 89 19.53 1.84 12.97
C GLN A 89 18.90 1.90 14.35
N ALA A 90 19.68 2.21 15.40
CA ALA A 90 19.15 2.38 16.75
C ALA A 90 18.16 3.56 16.84
N THR A 91 18.45 4.70 16.19
CA THR A 91 17.53 5.84 16.10
C THR A 91 16.25 5.48 15.32
N VAL A 92 16.36 4.73 14.22
CA VAL A 92 15.19 4.25 13.46
C VAL A 92 14.35 3.29 14.30
N ILE A 93 14.96 2.35 15.02
CA ILE A 93 14.24 1.44 15.92
C ILE A 93 13.56 2.20 17.05
N TYR A 94 14.24 3.19 17.62
CA TYR A 94 13.66 4.04 18.67
C TYR A 94 12.45 4.82 18.16
N THR A 95 12.58 5.53 17.04
CA THR A 95 11.49 6.31 16.45
C THR A 95 10.30 5.43 16.06
N LEU A 96 10.54 4.24 15.49
CA LEU A 96 9.48 3.28 15.19
C LEU A 96 8.78 2.76 16.46
N ARG A 97 9.53 2.51 17.54
CA ARG A 97 8.94 2.11 18.83
C ARG A 97 8.05 3.19 19.43
N GLU A 98 8.50 4.44 19.38
CA GLU A 98 7.70 5.57 19.86
C GLU A 98 6.45 5.78 19.00
N GLU A 99 6.56 5.59 17.68
CA GLU A 99 5.39 5.65 16.80
C GLU A 99 4.39 4.53 17.07
N VAL A 100 4.86 3.29 17.29
CA VAL A 100 3.99 2.17 17.69
C VAL A 100 3.28 2.45 19.01
N LYS A 101 3.98 3.01 20.01
CA LYS A 101 3.34 3.42 21.27
C LYS A 101 2.28 4.48 21.03
N ARG A 102 2.60 5.54 20.28
CA ARG A 102 1.68 6.63 19.95
C ARG A 102 0.43 6.10 19.24
N LEU A 103 0.59 5.25 18.25
CA LEU A 103 -0.51 4.62 17.51
C LEU A 103 -1.37 3.73 18.42
N ASN A 104 -0.78 2.96 19.33
CA ASN A 104 -1.52 2.16 20.30
C ASN A 104 -2.33 3.05 21.26
N SER A 105 -1.76 4.15 21.76
CA SER A 105 -2.48 5.11 22.59
C SER A 105 -3.66 5.75 21.86
N LEU A 106 -3.48 6.12 20.60
CA LEU A 106 -4.57 6.65 19.77
C LEU A 106 -5.67 5.61 19.52
N LEU A 107 -5.30 4.35 19.28
CA LEU A 107 -6.26 3.26 19.11
C LEU A 107 -7.10 3.04 20.36
N ILE A 108 -6.46 3.03 21.54
CA ILE A 108 -7.16 2.88 22.83
C ILE A 108 -8.14 4.05 23.03
N LYS A 109 -7.68 5.28 22.82
CA LYS A 109 -8.53 6.47 22.95
C LYS A 109 -9.72 6.43 21.99
N SER A 110 -9.48 6.11 20.72
CA SER A 110 -10.54 6.01 19.72
C SER A 110 -11.58 4.93 20.07
N LYS A 111 -11.16 3.81 20.66
CA LYS A 111 -12.09 2.78 21.17
C LYS A 111 -12.94 3.29 22.34
N GLN A 112 -12.35 4.06 23.25
CA GLN A 112 -13.07 4.68 24.37
C GLN A 112 -14.09 5.71 23.86
N ASP A 113 -13.69 6.57 22.92
CA ASP A 113 -14.58 7.56 22.31
C ASP A 113 -15.77 6.89 21.62
N ASN A 114 -15.53 5.79 20.90
CA ASN A 114 -16.61 5.01 20.28
C ASN A 114 -17.57 4.41 21.32
N GLN A 115 -17.08 3.89 22.44
CA GLN A 115 -17.94 3.36 23.51
C GLN A 115 -18.83 4.44 24.12
N LEU A 116 -18.27 5.63 24.36
CA LEU A 116 -19.02 6.79 24.85
C LEU A 116 -20.09 7.21 23.84
N LEU A 117 -19.74 7.31 22.56
CA LEU A 117 -20.68 7.68 21.51
C LEU A 117 -21.83 6.68 21.37
N ILE A 118 -21.54 5.37 21.49
CA ILE A 118 -22.57 4.33 21.52
C ILE A 118 -23.54 4.56 22.69
N GLY A 119 -23.02 4.84 23.89
CA GLY A 119 -23.85 5.17 25.05
C GLY A 119 -24.74 6.39 24.83
N GLN A 120 -24.20 7.45 24.22
CA GLN A 120 -24.95 8.67 23.89
C GLN A 120 -26.06 8.40 22.86
N ILE A 121 -25.81 7.57 21.85
CA ILE A 121 -26.81 7.20 20.84
C ILE A 121 -28.01 6.50 21.50
N TYR A 122 -27.77 5.57 22.45
CA TYR A 122 -28.87 4.91 23.16
C TYR A 122 -29.72 5.91 23.97
N GLN A 123 -29.07 6.82 24.72
CA GLN A 123 -29.78 7.85 25.48
C GLN A 123 -30.60 8.78 24.58
N GLN A 124 -30.05 9.13 23.41
CA GLN A 124 -30.74 9.97 22.42
C GLN A 124 -31.96 9.26 21.85
N GLN A 125 -31.87 7.96 21.55
CA GLN A 125 -33.02 7.17 21.07
C GLN A 125 -34.15 7.12 22.10
N ASP A 126 -33.84 6.94 23.38
CA ASP A 126 -34.86 6.91 24.42
C ASP A 126 -35.51 8.28 24.61
N SER A 127 -34.71 9.35 24.56
CA SER A 127 -35.24 10.72 24.58
C SER A 127 -36.14 11.00 23.38
N GLN A 128 -35.78 10.51 22.19
CA GLN A 128 -36.57 10.65 20.98
C GLN A 128 -37.94 9.95 21.09
N LYS A 129 -37.98 8.73 21.64
CA LYS A 129 -39.25 8.01 21.91
C LYS A 129 -40.15 8.80 22.85
N LEU A 130 -39.58 9.39 23.90
CA LEU A 130 -40.35 10.21 24.84
C LEU A 130 -40.92 11.46 24.16
N ILE A 131 -40.13 12.13 23.31
CA ILE A 131 -40.59 13.28 22.53
C ILE A 131 -41.76 12.88 21.61
N GLU A 132 -41.64 11.77 20.88
CA GLU A 132 -42.69 11.25 19.99
C GLU A 132 -43.99 10.93 20.76
N HIS A 133 -43.85 10.35 21.96
CA HIS A 133 -44.99 10.07 22.83
C HIS A 133 -45.68 11.36 23.27
N LEU A 134 -44.94 12.35 23.77
CA LEU A 134 -45.47 13.63 24.20
C LEU A 134 -46.10 14.42 23.05
N GLN A 135 -45.51 14.38 21.85
CA GLN A 135 -46.09 14.99 20.64
C GLN A 135 -47.43 14.35 20.28
N SER A 136 -47.52 13.02 20.38
CA SER A 136 -48.76 12.28 20.14
C SER A 136 -49.86 12.64 21.15
N GLU A 137 -49.51 12.72 22.44
CA GLU A 137 -50.45 13.19 23.46
C GLU A 137 -50.92 14.62 23.21
N ASN A 138 -50.01 15.54 22.89
CA ASN A 138 -50.34 16.92 22.61
C ASN A 138 -51.27 17.05 21.40
N LYS A 139 -51.02 16.28 20.34
CA LYS A 139 -51.91 16.21 19.16
C LYS A 139 -53.31 15.73 19.56
N ASN A 140 -53.38 14.68 20.39
CA ASN A 140 -54.65 14.18 20.89
C ASN A 140 -55.41 15.22 21.74
N LYS A 141 -54.70 15.95 22.61
CA LYS A 141 -55.27 17.04 23.41
C LYS A 141 -55.77 18.17 22.50
N GLN A 142 -54.98 18.62 21.53
CA GLN A 142 -55.40 19.66 20.58
C GLN A 142 -56.63 19.27 19.77
N ASN A 143 -56.72 18.02 19.33
CA ASN A 143 -57.90 17.50 18.65
C ASN A 143 -59.13 17.52 19.55
N LYS A 144 -59.00 17.12 20.83
CA LYS A 144 -60.08 17.20 21.82
C LYS A 144 -60.53 18.65 22.04
N TYR A 145 -59.59 19.58 22.19
CA TYR A 145 -59.90 21.01 22.33
C TYR A 145 -60.62 21.57 21.09
N SER A 146 -60.14 21.28 19.88
CA SER A 146 -60.80 21.69 18.64
C SER A 146 -62.22 21.14 18.53
N ASN A 147 -62.42 19.86 18.86
CA ASN A 147 -63.75 19.25 18.84
C ASN A 147 -64.68 19.83 19.90
N PHE A 148 -64.16 20.20 21.08
CA PHE A 148 -64.94 20.86 22.12
C PHE A 148 -65.38 22.25 21.68
N ILE A 149 -64.49 23.06 21.11
CA ILE A 149 -64.83 24.39 20.57
C ILE A 149 -65.88 24.29 19.46
N ARG A 150 -65.79 23.28 18.57
CA ARG A 150 -66.83 23.04 17.54
C ARG A 150 -68.19 22.66 18.09
N LYS A 151 -68.28 22.11 19.29
CA LYS A 151 -69.58 21.76 19.93
C LYS A 151 -70.21 22.95 20.65
N LEU A 152 -69.44 24.01 20.92
CA LEU A 152 -69.89 25.21 21.61
C LEU A 152 -70.34 26.33 20.67
N ASN A 153 -69.98 26.24 19.37
CA ASN A 153 -70.47 27.12 18.31
C ASN A 153 -71.52 26.39 17.47
#